data_AF-A0A2X0QR24-F1
#
_entry.id   AF-A0A2X0QR24-F1
#
_cell.length_a   1.000
_cell.length_b   1.000
_cell.length_c   1.000
_cell.angle_alpha   90.00
_cell.angle_beta   90.00
_cell.angle_gamma   90.00
#
_symmetry.space_group_name_H-M   'P 1'
#
loop_
_entity.id
_entity.type
_entity.pdbx_description
1 polymer ?
#
loop_
_entity_poly.entity_id
_entity_poly.type
_entity_poly.pdbx_seq_one_letter_code
_entity_poly.pdbx_strand_id
1 'polypeptide(L)'
;MESYLQSLDDGWSIYLWLVVGGLIIIAVIYWIRWGMKNEQFDEDIKYLVFDEGDREKMTPQEFAKSCEVKAAQMQSRERVLMRQQQEKKQGK
;
A
#
# COMPACT_ATOMS: atom_id res chain seq x y z
N MET A 1 -33.97 -15.81 22.58
CA MET A 1 -32.60 -15.32 22.31
C MET A 1 -31.84 -15.14 23.63
N GLU A 2 -32.37 -14.39 24.61
CA GLU A 2 -31.73 -14.23 25.92
C GLU A 2 -31.45 -15.54 26.66
N SER A 3 -32.39 -16.50 26.67
CA SER A 3 -32.17 -17.80 27.34
C SER A 3 -31.10 -18.68 26.67
N TYR A 4 -30.86 -18.51 25.37
CA TYR A 4 -29.84 -19.25 24.63
C TYR A 4 -28.44 -18.69 24.92
N LEU A 5 -28.32 -17.37 25.06
CA LEU A 5 -27.07 -16.71 25.42
C LEU A 5 -26.68 -16.98 26.88
N GLN A 6 -27.65 -17.18 27.78
CA GLN A 6 -27.41 -17.61 29.17
C GLN A 6 -27.09 -19.10 29.32
N SER A 7 -27.44 -19.95 28.34
CA SER A 7 -27.10 -21.39 28.35
C SER A 7 -25.70 -21.70 27.81
N LEU A 8 -25.07 -20.73 27.15
CA LEU A 8 -23.69 -20.84 26.70
C LEU A 8 -22.80 -20.53 27.90
N ASP A 9 -22.06 -21.54 28.35
CA ASP A 9 -21.07 -21.42 29.42
C ASP A 9 -20.16 -20.19 29.20
N ASP A 10 -19.68 -19.58 30.29
CA ASP A 10 -19.19 -18.20 30.40
C ASP A 10 -17.89 -17.89 29.60
N GLY A 11 -17.49 -18.78 28.69
CA GLY A 11 -16.32 -18.69 27.83
C GLY A 11 -16.63 -18.49 26.34
N TRP A 12 -17.89 -18.44 25.89
CA TRP A 12 -18.18 -18.40 24.44
C TRP A 12 -17.69 -17.12 23.74
N SER A 13 -17.60 -16.02 24.47
CA SER A 13 -17.17 -14.71 23.96
C SER A 13 -15.73 -14.74 23.41
N ILE A 14 -14.86 -15.61 23.93
CA ILE A 14 -13.48 -15.73 23.45
C ILE A 14 -13.42 -16.20 21.99
N TYR A 15 -14.31 -17.11 21.59
CA TYR A 15 -14.37 -17.58 20.21
C TYR A 15 -14.80 -16.46 19.25
N LEU A 16 -15.71 -15.59 19.69
CA LEU A 16 -16.11 -14.41 18.93
C LEU A 16 -14.94 -13.43 18.77
N TRP A 17 -14.19 -13.17 19.85
CA TRP A 17 -12.98 -12.35 19.79
C TRP A 17 -11.91 -12.92 18.87
N LEU A 18 -11.72 -14.24 18.84
CA LEU A 18 -10.79 -14.90 17.91
C LEU A 18 -11.21 -14.72 16.45
N VAL A 19 -12.51 -14.86 16.14
CA VAL A 19 -13.03 -14.63 14.78
C VAL A 19 -12.83 -13.17 14.38
N VAL A 20 -13.17 -12.23 15.26
CA VAL A 20 -13.00 -10.79 15.00
C VAL A 20 -11.51 -10.47 14.79
N GLY A 21 -10.62 -10.97 15.64
CA GLY A 21 -9.18 -10.80 15.49
C GLY A 21 -8.65 -11.36 14.16
N GLY A 22 -9.11 -12.54 13.77
CA GLY A 22 -8.79 -13.15 12.47
C GLY A 22 -9.25 -12.30 11.29
N LEU A 23 -10.46 -11.76 11.34
CA LEU A 23 -10.99 -10.88 10.30
C LEU A 23 -10.20 -9.57 10.18
N ILE A 24 -9.75 -9.00 11.30
CA ILE A 24 -8.90 -7.80 11.30
C ILE A 24 -7.57 -8.09 10.59
N ILE A 25 -6.94 -9.23 10.88
CA ILE A 25 -5.68 -9.62 10.22
C ILE A 25 -5.89 -9.77 8.71
N ILE A 26 -6.96 -10.46 8.30
CA ILE A 26 -7.30 -10.62 6.88
C ILE A 26 -7.53 -9.27 6.20
N ALA A 27 -8.26 -8.37 6.86
CA ALA A 27 -8.50 -7.02 6.35
C ALA A 27 -7.17 -6.26 6.17
N VAL A 28 -6.28 -6.28 7.16
CA VAL A 28 -4.96 -5.63 7.07
C VAL A 28 -4.15 -6.19 5.91
N ILE A 29 -4.10 -7.52 5.74
CA ILE A 29 -3.37 -8.15 4.63
C ILE A 29 -3.96 -7.71 3.29
N TYR A 30 -5.29 -7.69 3.17
CA TYR A 30 -5.97 -7.22 1.96
C TYR A 30 -5.63 -5.76 1.65
N TRP A 31 -5.65 -4.88 2.65
CA TRP A 31 -5.33 -3.46 2.50
C TRP A 31 -3.86 -3.23 2.15
N ILE A 32 -2.93 -3.97 2.74
CA ILE A 32 -1.51 -3.92 2.35
C ILE A 32 -1.34 -4.39 0.91
N ARG A 33 -1.96 -5.50 0.52
CA ARG A 33 -1.94 -6.03 -0.85
C ARG A 33 -2.51 -5.03 -1.85
N TRP A 34 -3.59 -4.34 -1.48
CA TRP A 34 -4.19 -3.28 -2.28
C TRP A 34 -3.26 -2.05 -2.36
N GLY A 35 -2.69 -1.60 -1.25
CA GLY A 35 -1.77 -0.47 -1.20
C GLY A 35 -0.52 -0.68 -2.06
N MET A 36 0.06 -1.90 -2.02
CA MET A 36 1.18 -2.27 -2.89
C MET A 36 0.82 -2.21 -4.38
N LYS A 37 -0.41 -2.61 -4.76
CA LYS A 37 -0.86 -2.55 -6.16
C LYS A 37 -1.18 -1.13 -6.64
N ASN A 38 -1.51 -0.23 -5.73
CA ASN A 38 -1.87 1.16 -6.04
C ASN A 38 -0.72 2.14 -5.75
N GLU A 39 0.51 1.63 -5.61
CA GLU A 39 1.72 2.45 -5.45
C GLU A 39 1.63 3.40 -4.22
N GLN A 40 0.85 3.03 -3.18
CA GLN A 40 0.69 3.82 -1.95
C GLN A 40 1.91 3.77 -1.01
N PHE A 41 2.68 2.68 -1.09
CA PHE A 41 3.94 2.53 -0.38
C PHE A 41 5.08 2.96 -1.31
N ASP A 42 5.16 4.26 -1.55
CA ASP A 42 6.26 4.88 -2.30
C ASP A 42 7.46 5.01 -1.34
N GLU A 43 8.22 3.93 -1.19
CA GLU A 43 9.43 3.84 -0.35
C GLU A 43 10.52 4.85 -0.80
N ASP A 44 10.26 5.53 -1.92
CA ASP A 44 11.12 6.45 -2.63
C ASP A 44 10.87 7.95 -2.34
N ILE A 45 9.94 8.29 -1.43
CA ILE A 45 9.79 9.66 -0.89
C ILE A 45 11.15 10.22 -0.42
N LYS A 46 12.01 9.36 0.13
CA LYS A 46 13.34 9.77 0.58
C LYS A 46 14.20 10.29 -0.58
N TYR A 47 14.08 9.73 -1.79
CA TYR A 47 14.92 10.11 -2.95
C TYR A 47 14.31 11.20 -3.82
N LEU A 48 13.03 11.52 -3.63
CA LEU A 48 12.33 12.59 -4.36
C LEU A 48 12.69 14.00 -3.89
N VAL A 49 13.14 14.14 -2.63
CA VAL A 49 13.56 15.42 -2.06
C VAL A 49 14.97 15.83 -2.50
N PHE A 50 15.73 14.91 -3.12
CA PHE A 50 17.11 15.18 -3.53
C PHE A 50 17.22 15.59 -5.00
N ASP A 51 17.69 16.81 -5.21
CA ASP A 51 17.98 17.41 -6.51
C ASP A 51 19.43 17.13 -6.94
N GLU A 52 19.77 17.35 -8.22
CA GLU A 52 21.13 17.20 -8.76
C GLU A 52 22.17 18.05 -8.01
N GLY A 53 21.75 19.14 -7.38
CA GLY A 53 22.59 19.99 -6.52
C GLY A 53 22.99 19.36 -5.18
N ASP A 54 22.33 18.29 -4.74
CA ASP A 54 22.67 17.56 -3.51
C ASP A 54 23.63 16.37 -3.75
N ARG A 55 24.22 16.29 -4.95
CA ARG A 55 25.17 15.22 -5.33
C ARG A 55 26.33 15.04 -4.35
N GLU A 56 26.84 16.14 -3.80
CA GLU A 56 27.95 16.12 -2.83
C GLU A 56 27.53 15.65 -1.43
N LYS A 57 26.22 15.63 -1.14
CA LYS A 57 25.66 15.13 0.13
C LYS A 57 25.36 13.63 0.10
N MET A 58 25.59 12.98 -1.04
CA MET A 58 25.30 11.56 -1.25
C MET A 58 26.56 10.80 -1.63
N THR A 59 26.63 9.55 -1.20
CA THR A 59 27.64 8.63 -1.74
C THR A 59 27.29 8.26 -3.19
N PRO A 60 28.27 7.91 -4.04
CA PRO A 60 28.00 7.53 -5.44
C PRO A 60 26.98 6.40 -5.60
N GLN A 61 26.89 5.51 -4.60
CA GLN A 61 25.92 4.40 -4.56
C GLN A 61 24.49 4.89 -4.31
N GLU A 62 24.31 5.90 -3.44
CA GLU A 62 22.99 6.48 -3.18
C GLU A 62 22.49 7.32 -4.36
N PHE A 63 23.40 7.99 -5.07
CA PHE A 63 23.06 8.70 -6.31
C PHE A 63 22.63 7.76 -7.43
N ALA A 64 23.30 6.61 -7.58
CA ALA A 64 22.87 5.60 -8.55
C ALA A 64 21.46 5.09 -8.25
N LYS A 65 21.15 4.85 -6.96
CA LYS A 65 19.82 4.42 -6.51
C LYS A 65 18.76 5.50 -6.74
N SER A 66 19.07 6.77 -6.51
CA SER A 66 18.11 7.86 -6.75
C SER A 66 17.75 8.04 -8.24
N CYS A 67 18.71 7.79 -9.15
CA CYS A 67 18.44 7.76 -10.59
C CYS A 67 17.53 6.59 -10.99
N GLU A 68 17.76 5.39 -10.46
CA GLU A 68 16.92 4.21 -10.70
C GLU A 68 15.47 4.45 -10.25
N VAL A 69 15.33 5.02 -9.06
CA VAL A 69 14.05 5.41 -8.46
C VAL A 69 13.31 6.45 -9.30
N LYS A 70 14.00 7.51 -9.75
CA LYS A 70 13.42 8.54 -10.64
C LYS A 70 12.93 7.92 -11.95
N ALA A 71 13.69 7.00 -12.53
CA ALA A 71 13.30 6.30 -13.74
C ALA A 71 12.06 5.41 -13.52
N ALA A 72 12.00 4.68 -12.41
CA ALA A 72 10.85 3.86 -12.04
C ALA A 72 9.57 4.69 -11.83
N GLN A 73 9.67 5.86 -11.21
CA GLN A 73 8.54 6.78 -11.05
C GLN A 73 8.06 7.38 -12.38
N MET A 74 8.97 7.75 -13.28
CA MET A 74 8.57 8.25 -14.61
C MET A 74 7.78 7.17 -15.37
N GLN A 75 8.20 5.90 -15.28
CA GLN A 75 7.47 4.78 -15.88
C GLN A 75 6.09 4.56 -15.22
N SER A 76 5.98 4.68 -13.89
CA SER A 76 4.68 4.64 -13.20
C SER A 76 3.74 5.72 -13.71
N ARG A 77 4.22 6.98 -13.75
CA ARG A 77 3.43 8.12 -14.25
C ARG A 77 2.96 7.90 -15.68
N GLU A 78 3.83 7.39 -16.54
CA GLU A 78 3.47 7.09 -17.93
C GLU A 78 2.37 6.03 -18.02
N ARG A 79 2.47 4.93 -17.25
CA ARG A 79 1.43 3.89 -17.18
C ARG A 79 0.08 4.45 -16.75
N VAL A 80 0.07 5.30 -15.71
CA VAL A 80 -1.17 5.94 -15.21
C VAL A 80 -1.76 6.88 -16.24
N LEU A 81 -0.93 7.72 -16.90
CA LEU A 81 -1.37 8.62 -17.95
C LEU A 81 -1.94 7.87 -19.16
N MET A 82 -1.29 6.78 -19.60
CA MET A 82 -1.80 5.94 -20.67
C MET A 82 -3.15 5.32 -20.31
N ARG A 83 -3.31 4.81 -19.08
CA ARG A 83 -4.59 4.27 -18.59
C ARG A 83 -5.69 5.33 -18.61
N GLN A 84 -5.44 6.52 -18.08
CA GLN A 84 -6.40 7.62 -18.09
C GLN A 84 -6.77 8.06 -19.51
N GLN A 85 -5.81 8.07 -20.44
CA GLN A 85 -6.10 8.37 -21.84
C GLN A 85 -6.95 7.30 -22.52
N GLN A 86 -6.74 6.01 -22.19
CA GLN A 86 -7.56 4.91 -22.69
C GLN A 86 -8.98 4.95 -22.13
N GLU A 87 -9.14 5.20 -20.82
CA GLU A 87 -10.46 5.36 -20.17
C GLU A 87 -11.24 6.52 -20.79
N LYS A 88 -10.58 7.67 -21.05
CA LYS A 88 -11.20 8.82 -21.74
C LYS A 88 -11.61 8.53 -23.19
N LYS A 89 -10.94 7.60 -23.86
CA LYS A 89 -11.27 7.17 -25.23
C LYS A 89 -12.40 6.14 -25.28
N GLN A 90 -12.55 5.32 -24.24
CA GLN A 90 -13.61 4.30 -24.13
C GLN A 90 -14.91 4.85 -23.53
N GLY A 91 -14.84 5.92 -22.74
CA GLY A 91 -16.01 6.62 -22.18
C GLY A 91 -16.63 7.70 -23.09
N LYS A 92 -16.28 7.74 -24.38
CA LYS A 92 -16.90 8.56 -25.43
C LYS A 92 -17.56 7.64 -26.45
#